data_AF-A0A916N4Z0-F1
#
_entry.id   AF-A0A916N4Z0-F1
#
_cell.length_a   1.000
_cell.length_b   1.000
_cell.length_c   1.000
_cell.angle_alpha   90.00
_cell.angle_beta   90.00
_cell.angle_gamma   90.00
#
_symmetry.space_group_name_H-M   'P 1'
#
loop_
_entity.id
_entity.type
_entity.pdbx_description
1 polymer ?
#
loop_
_entity_poly.entity_id
_entity_poly.type
_entity_poly.pdbx_seq_one_letter_code
_entity_poly.pdbx_strand_id
1 'polypeptide(L)'
;MKLIKSLITTGAHSSIPWDKPFYEIKWLNPIGWVLERFISTPATHHAHHADTSDDGVGYYKGNFGNMFFLWDIIFGTGIITRKYPASYGIKHYQEEEWYAQFLWPIFKSKKEGSELSANGPMVGDEVPVVVREPIILSPEIAQQA
;
A
#
# COMPACT_ATOMS: atom_id res chain seq x y z
N MET A 1 -29.08 2.43 -0.76
CA MET A 1 -27.64 2.25 -1.05
C MET A 1 -26.74 2.25 0.19
N LYS A 2 -26.97 3.08 1.22
CA LYS A 2 -26.11 3.17 2.42
C LYS A 2 -25.89 1.82 3.13
N LEU A 3 -26.96 1.04 3.34
CA LEU A 3 -26.86 -0.28 3.99
C LEU A 3 -25.97 -1.26 3.22
N ILE A 4 -26.16 -1.35 1.90
CA ILE A 4 -25.37 -2.24 1.02
C ILE A 4 -23.90 -1.85 1.07
N LYS A 5 -23.60 -0.55 0.95
CA LYS A 5 -22.24 -0.04 1.09
C LYS A 5 -21.63 -0.43 2.42
N SER A 6 -22.32 -0.15 3.54
CA SER A 6 -21.82 -0.50 4.86
C SER A 6 -21.57 -2.00 5.01
N LEU A 7 -22.46 -2.87 4.51
CA LEU A 7 -22.26 -4.32 4.57
C LEU A 7 -21.00 -4.76 3.81
N ILE A 8 -20.82 -4.26 2.58
CA ILE A 8 -19.66 -4.60 1.75
C ILE A 8 -18.37 -4.06 2.37
N THR A 9 -18.33 -2.76 2.71
CA THR A 9 -17.14 -2.13 3.27
C THR A 9 -16.75 -2.78 4.60
N THR A 10 -17.70 -3.02 5.50
CA THR A 10 -17.41 -3.72 6.76
C THR A 10 -16.98 -5.17 6.52
N GLY A 11 -17.59 -5.85 5.55
CA GLY A 11 -17.18 -7.18 5.12
C GLY A 11 -15.73 -7.19 4.64
N ALA A 12 -15.32 -6.23 3.81
CA ALA A 12 -13.95 -6.12 3.30
C ALA A 12 -12.91 -5.85 4.40
N HIS A 13 -13.27 -5.10 5.44
CA HIS A 13 -12.40 -4.82 6.60
C HIS A 13 -12.40 -5.95 7.66
N SER A 14 -13.17 -7.02 7.43
CA SER A 14 -13.24 -8.11 8.39
C SER A 14 -11.90 -8.84 8.50
N SER A 15 -11.51 -9.19 9.72
CA SER A 15 -10.41 -10.14 9.96
C SER A 15 -10.80 -11.58 9.66
N ILE A 16 -12.10 -11.85 9.50
CA ILE A 16 -12.60 -13.17 9.10
C ILE A 16 -12.48 -13.27 7.58
N PRO A 17 -11.71 -14.24 7.05
CA PRO A 17 -11.52 -14.45 5.62
C PRO A 17 -12.75 -15.12 4.99
N TRP A 18 -13.91 -14.46 5.02
CA TRP A 18 -15.18 -15.04 4.57
C TRP A 18 -15.24 -15.28 3.06
N ASP A 19 -14.38 -14.62 2.28
CA ASP A 19 -14.22 -14.87 0.86
C ASP A 19 -13.42 -16.15 0.56
N LYS A 20 -12.68 -16.67 1.56
CA LYS A 20 -11.83 -17.87 1.43
C LYS A 20 -12.52 -19.15 0.98
N PRO A 21 -13.67 -19.53 1.56
CA PRO A 21 -14.41 -20.69 1.10
C PRO A 21 -14.78 -20.62 -0.38
N PHE A 22 -15.00 -19.42 -0.93
CA PHE A 22 -15.43 -19.25 -2.31
C PHE A 22 -14.37 -19.60 -3.35
N TYR A 23 -13.10 -19.73 -2.96
CA TYR A 23 -12.02 -20.15 -3.85
C TYR A 23 -11.33 -21.46 -3.44
N GLU A 24 -11.52 -21.93 -2.20
CA GLU A 24 -11.05 -23.26 -1.77
C GLU A 24 -12.05 -24.37 -2.12
N ILE A 25 -13.35 -24.09 -2.05
CA ILE A 25 -14.41 -25.06 -2.32
C ILE A 25 -14.79 -24.97 -3.81
N LYS A 26 -14.39 -26.00 -4.58
CA LYS A 26 -14.51 -26.02 -6.05
C LYS A 26 -15.86 -25.57 -6.62
N TRP A 27 -16.98 -25.96 -5.99
CA TRP A 27 -18.31 -25.62 -6.49
C TRP A 27 -18.72 -24.17 -6.19
N LEU A 28 -18.06 -23.51 -5.24
CA LEU A 28 -18.24 -22.08 -4.95
C LEU A 28 -17.40 -21.17 -5.87
N ASN A 29 -16.40 -21.71 -6.57
CA ASN A 29 -15.50 -20.93 -7.43
C ASN A 29 -16.21 -19.98 -8.42
N PRO A 30 -17.34 -20.36 -9.07
CA PRO A 30 -18.05 -19.43 -9.94
C PRO A 30 -18.58 -18.20 -9.21
N ILE A 31 -19.05 -18.38 -7.96
CA ILE A 31 -19.52 -17.28 -7.11
C ILE A 31 -18.33 -16.42 -6.68
N GLY A 32 -17.24 -17.06 -6.22
CA GLY A 32 -16.00 -16.37 -5.86
C GLY A 32 -15.46 -15.51 -7.00
N TRP A 33 -15.49 -16.03 -8.23
CA TRP A 33 -15.04 -15.31 -9.43
C TRP A 33 -15.80 -14.00 -9.68
N VAL A 34 -17.12 -13.99 -9.42
CA VAL A 34 -17.97 -12.79 -9.54
C VAL A 34 -17.67 -11.83 -8.39
N LEU A 35 -17.64 -12.33 -7.15
CA LEU A 35 -17.44 -11.51 -5.96
C LEU A 35 -16.13 -10.73 -6.02
N GLU A 36 -15.01 -11.41 -6.27
CA GLU A 36 -13.66 -10.83 -6.31
C GLU A 36 -13.46 -9.82 -7.47
N ARG A 37 -14.41 -9.73 -8.40
CA ARG A 37 -14.38 -8.78 -9.52
C ARG A 37 -15.42 -7.67 -9.43
N PHE A 38 -16.37 -7.77 -8.51
CA PHE A 38 -17.47 -6.82 -8.43
C PHE A 38 -17.40 -5.98 -7.17
N ILE A 39 -17.14 -6.60 -6.02
CA ILE A 39 -17.08 -5.94 -4.72
C ILE A 39 -15.72 -6.08 -4.07
N SER A 40 -15.40 -5.18 -3.15
CA SER A 40 -14.22 -5.32 -2.31
C SER A 40 -14.43 -6.49 -1.33
N THR A 41 -13.49 -7.42 -1.30
CA THR A 41 -13.47 -8.57 -0.38
C THR A 41 -12.32 -8.43 0.60
N PRO A 42 -12.28 -9.24 1.69
CA PRO A 42 -11.13 -9.30 2.58
C PRO A 42 -9.81 -9.48 1.84
N ALA A 43 -9.69 -10.42 0.89
CA ALA A 43 -8.44 -10.63 0.16
C ALA A 43 -8.00 -9.37 -0.62
N THR A 44 -8.90 -8.70 -1.33
CA THR A 44 -8.54 -7.49 -2.09
C THR A 44 -8.22 -6.30 -1.18
N HIS A 45 -8.96 -6.15 -0.08
CA HIS A 45 -8.77 -5.02 0.83
C HIS A 45 -7.57 -5.20 1.76
N HIS A 46 -7.27 -6.43 2.18
CA HIS A 46 -6.09 -6.73 2.96
C HIS A 46 -4.82 -6.53 2.12
N ALA A 47 -4.84 -6.90 0.84
CA ALA A 47 -3.75 -6.58 -0.08
C ALA A 47 -3.46 -5.07 -0.16
N HIS A 48 -4.49 -4.21 -0.12
CA HIS A 48 -4.32 -2.76 -0.05
C HIS A 48 -3.61 -2.30 1.25
N HIS A 49 -3.81 -3.01 2.36
CA HIS A 49 -3.21 -2.66 3.66
C HIS A 49 -1.88 -3.36 3.96
N ALA A 50 -1.36 -4.15 3.03
CA ALA A 50 -0.07 -4.81 3.20
C ALA A 50 1.05 -3.78 3.31
N ASP A 51 2.02 -4.03 4.18
CA ASP A 51 3.23 -3.21 4.33
C ASP A 51 4.29 -3.49 3.26
N THR A 52 4.08 -4.52 2.43
CA THR A 52 4.94 -4.89 1.32
C THR A 52 4.14 -5.13 0.03
N SER A 53 4.82 -5.02 -1.10
CA SER A 53 4.32 -5.51 -2.40
C SER A 53 5.28 -6.49 -3.07
N ASP A 54 6.35 -6.86 -2.37
CA ASP A 54 7.43 -7.69 -2.90
C ASP A 54 7.08 -9.20 -2.83
N ASP A 55 6.01 -9.56 -2.14
CA ASP A 55 5.55 -10.95 -1.92
C ASP A 55 4.49 -11.43 -2.93
N GLY A 56 4.03 -10.55 -3.82
CA GLY A 56 2.95 -10.82 -4.78
C GLY A 56 1.57 -11.01 -4.14
N VAL A 57 1.42 -10.65 -2.86
CA VAL A 57 0.14 -10.64 -2.13
C VAL A 57 -0.32 -9.21 -1.89
N GLY A 58 0.57 -8.36 -1.39
CA GLY A 58 0.27 -6.97 -1.06
C GLY A 58 0.35 -6.00 -2.25
N TYR A 59 -0.46 -4.95 -2.22
CA TYR A 59 -0.45 -3.86 -3.20
C TYR A 59 -1.03 -2.56 -2.62
N TYR A 60 -0.26 -1.90 -1.75
CA TYR A 60 -0.68 -0.67 -1.05
C TYR A 60 -0.87 0.54 -1.97
N LYS A 61 -0.29 0.50 -3.19
CA LYS A 61 -0.49 1.50 -4.25
C LYS A 61 -1.63 1.13 -5.23
N GLY A 62 -2.53 0.24 -4.85
CA GLY A 62 -3.71 -0.14 -5.63
C GLY A 62 -4.84 -0.68 -4.77
N ASN A 63 -5.78 -1.40 -5.39
CA ASN A 63 -6.97 -1.94 -4.74
C ASN A 63 -7.78 -0.85 -3.99
N PHE A 64 -8.02 0.28 -4.64
CA PHE A 64 -8.57 1.50 -4.05
C PHE A 64 -10.09 1.45 -3.82
N GLY A 65 -10.78 0.54 -4.50
CA GLY A 65 -12.22 0.36 -4.41
C GLY A 65 -12.66 0.06 -2.99
N ASN A 66 -13.50 0.93 -2.43
CA ASN A 66 -14.06 0.74 -1.09
C ASN A 66 -15.24 -0.24 -1.08
N MET A 67 -16.14 -0.12 -2.07
CA MET A 67 -17.32 -0.99 -2.20
C MET A 67 -17.26 -1.82 -3.48
N PHE A 68 -17.01 -1.18 -4.63
CA PHE A 68 -16.92 -1.86 -5.91
C PHE A 68 -15.45 -2.00 -6.32
N PHE A 69 -14.95 -3.23 -6.30
CA PHE A 69 -13.63 -3.57 -6.86
C PHE A 69 -13.64 -3.56 -8.39
N LEU A 70 -14.83 -3.56 -9.01
CA LEU A 70 -14.99 -3.41 -10.46
C LEU A 70 -14.24 -2.20 -11.01
N TRP A 71 -14.16 -1.10 -10.26
CA TRP A 71 -13.41 0.08 -10.68
C TRP A 71 -11.92 -0.20 -10.81
N ASP A 72 -11.33 -0.94 -9.86
CA ASP A 72 -9.93 -1.32 -9.93
C ASP A 72 -9.59 -2.21 -11.13
N ILE A 73 -10.55 -3.04 -11.56
CA ILE A 73 -10.42 -3.84 -12.78
C ILE A 73 -10.47 -2.97 -14.03
N ILE A 74 -11.44 -2.06 -14.11
CA ILE A 74 -11.63 -1.18 -15.27
C ILE A 74 -10.43 -0.26 -15.46
N PHE A 75 -9.87 0.26 -14.37
CA PHE A 75 -8.76 1.21 -14.40
C PHE A 75 -7.38 0.58 -14.22
N GLY A 76 -7.30 -0.74 -14.07
CA GLY A 76 -6.03 -1.46 -13.95
C GLY A 76 -5.25 -1.15 -12.66
N THR A 77 -5.95 -0.80 -11.58
CA THR A 77 -5.36 -0.52 -10.26
C THR A 77 -5.49 -1.71 -9.29
N GLY A 78 -6.06 -2.83 -9.76
CA GLY A 78 -6.41 -3.98 -8.92
C GLY A 78 -5.54 -5.22 -9.12
N ILE A 79 -5.20 -5.91 -8.02
CA ILE A 79 -4.72 -7.29 -8.01
C ILE A 79 -5.69 -8.20 -7.24
N ILE A 80 -5.86 -9.44 -7.73
CA ILE A 80 -6.68 -10.48 -7.10
C ILE A 80 -5.78 -11.68 -6.83
N THR A 81 -5.38 -11.86 -5.57
CA THR A 81 -4.37 -12.87 -5.18
C THR A 81 -5.00 -14.08 -4.49
N ARG A 82 -6.22 -13.93 -3.93
CA ARG A 82 -6.90 -14.92 -3.08
C ARG A 82 -6.04 -15.35 -1.87
N LYS A 83 -5.16 -14.45 -1.45
CA LYS A 83 -4.23 -14.59 -0.33
C LYS A 83 -4.37 -13.38 0.59
N TYR A 84 -3.83 -13.51 1.79
CA TYR A 84 -3.81 -12.45 2.80
C TYR A 84 -2.34 -12.16 3.14
N PRO A 85 -1.95 -10.88 3.30
CA PRO A 85 -0.58 -10.52 3.60
C PRO A 85 -0.20 -11.02 5.00
N ALA A 86 1.09 -11.27 5.18
CA ALA A 86 1.64 -11.71 6.47
C ALA A 86 1.67 -10.58 7.50
N SER A 87 1.78 -9.33 7.03
CA SER A 87 1.91 -8.11 7.82
C SER A 87 1.17 -6.95 7.16
N TYR A 88 0.82 -5.95 7.97
CA TYR A 88 0.02 -4.80 7.57
C TYR A 88 0.67 -3.52 8.06
N GLY A 89 0.46 -2.42 7.34
CA GLY A 89 0.90 -1.09 7.76
C GLY A 89 1.70 -0.37 6.69
N ILE A 90 2.70 0.38 7.13
CA ILE A 90 3.55 1.21 6.27
C ILE A 90 4.95 0.59 6.28
N LYS A 91 5.55 0.44 5.09
CA LYS A 91 6.85 -0.21 4.87
C LYS A 91 7.97 0.26 5.81
N HIS A 92 7.98 1.55 6.15
CA HIS A 92 9.05 2.20 6.91
C HIS A 92 8.67 2.55 8.34
N TYR A 93 7.65 1.90 8.90
CA TYR A 93 7.22 2.15 10.27
C TYR A 93 8.30 1.76 11.31
N GLN A 94 8.75 2.73 12.12
CA GLN A 94 9.81 2.54 13.13
C GLN A 94 9.27 2.40 14.57
N GLU A 95 8.01 1.97 14.73
CA GLU A 95 7.35 1.87 16.05
C GLU A 95 7.36 3.20 16.81
N GLU A 96 6.88 4.23 16.12
CA GLU A 96 6.86 5.60 16.61
C GLU A 96 6.07 5.75 17.90
N GLU A 97 6.45 6.72 18.72
CA GLU A 97 5.63 7.07 19.85
C GLU A 97 4.24 7.54 19.41
N TRP A 98 3.20 7.10 20.13
CA TRP A 98 1.80 7.41 19.79
C TRP A 98 1.54 8.92 19.62
N TYR A 99 2.22 9.76 20.41
CA TYR A 99 2.06 11.21 20.34
C TYR A 99 2.67 11.81 19.07
N ALA A 100 3.73 11.20 18.54
CA ALA A 100 4.32 11.61 17.27
C ALA A 100 3.39 11.23 16.12
N GLN A 101 2.83 10.01 16.12
CA GLN A 101 1.85 9.59 15.09
C GLN A 101 0.60 10.47 15.09
N PHE A 102 0.12 10.89 16.27
CA PHE A 102 -1.12 11.65 16.40
C PHE A 102 -0.95 13.17 16.19
N LEU A 103 0.19 13.75 16.60
CA LEU A 103 0.39 15.21 16.66
C LEU A 103 1.58 15.71 15.84
N TRP A 104 2.09 14.91 14.89
CA TRP A 104 3.03 15.44 13.92
C TRP A 104 2.39 16.61 13.14
N PRO A 105 3.10 17.71 12.85
CA PRO A 105 4.54 17.93 13.07
C PRO A 105 4.90 18.60 14.41
N ILE A 106 3.94 18.79 15.33
CA ILE A 106 4.15 19.50 16.61
C ILE A 106 5.11 18.71 17.50
N PHE A 107 4.86 17.41 17.68
CA PHE A 107 5.79 16.50 18.33
C PHE A 107 6.49 15.63 17.29
N LYS A 108 7.82 15.70 17.28
CA LYS A 108 8.67 14.86 16.43
C LYS A 108 8.97 13.55 17.13
N SER A 109 9.09 12.48 16.34
CA SER A 109 9.56 11.20 16.82
C SER A 109 11.01 11.28 17.29
N LYS A 110 11.35 10.47 18.29
CA LYS A 110 12.73 10.26 18.75
C LYS A 110 13.44 9.13 18.00
N LYS A 111 12.72 8.38 17.15
CA LYS A 111 13.28 7.31 16.33
C LYS A 111 14.15 7.91 15.23
N GLU A 112 15.46 7.69 15.29
CA GLU A 112 16.38 8.14 14.25
C GLU A 112 16.02 7.50 12.91
N GLY A 113 16.07 8.28 11.82
CA GLY A 113 15.73 7.82 10.47
C GLY A 113 14.23 7.68 10.17
N SER A 114 13.36 7.88 11.16
CA SER A 114 11.91 7.93 10.95
C SER A 114 11.48 9.14 10.12
N GLU A 115 10.50 8.96 9.24
CA GLU A 115 9.79 10.05 8.54
C GLU A 115 9.16 11.09 9.51
N LEU A 116 8.83 10.68 10.74
CA LEU A 116 8.24 11.55 11.75
C LEU A 116 9.29 12.25 12.63
N SER A 117 10.57 11.91 12.50
CA SER A 117 11.65 12.52 13.27
C SER A 117 12.00 13.93 12.77
N ALA A 118 12.76 14.69 13.55
CA ALA A 118 13.13 16.06 13.18
C ALA A 118 14.00 16.14 11.92
N ASN A 119 14.87 15.15 11.71
CA ASN A 119 15.80 15.05 10.58
C ASN A 119 15.48 13.84 9.68
N GLY A 120 14.22 13.41 9.69
CA GLY A 120 13.73 12.26 8.94
C GLY A 120 13.72 12.49 7.43
N PRO A 121 13.76 11.43 6.62
CA PRO A 121 13.43 11.53 5.20
C PRO A 121 11.97 11.98 5.03
N MET A 122 11.66 12.69 3.94
CA MET A 122 10.28 13.10 3.65
C MET A 122 9.44 11.92 3.13
N VAL A 123 10.07 10.99 2.41
CA VAL A 123 9.50 9.71 1.98
C VAL A 123 10.55 8.61 2.18
N GLY A 124 10.20 7.52 2.84
CA GLY A 124 11.11 6.42 3.17
C GLY A 124 11.60 5.62 1.96
N ASP A 125 10.93 5.76 0.81
CA ASP A 125 11.35 5.20 -0.49
C ASP A 125 12.34 6.12 -1.25
N GLU A 126 12.79 7.25 -0.68
CA GLU A 126 13.79 8.10 -1.32
C GLU A 126 15.10 7.33 -1.52
N VAL A 127 15.35 6.93 -2.78
CA VAL A 127 16.71 6.65 -3.24
C VAL A 127 17.50 7.92 -2.95
N PRO A 128 18.60 7.87 -2.16
CA PRO A 128 19.38 9.07 -1.89
C PRO A 128 19.75 9.69 -3.22
N VAL A 129 19.26 10.91 -3.45
CA VAL A 129 19.67 11.70 -4.61
C VAL A 129 21.16 11.92 -4.44
N VAL A 130 21.96 11.14 -5.16
CA VAL A 130 23.38 11.45 -5.34
C VAL A 130 23.39 12.75 -6.12
N VAL A 131 23.46 13.87 -5.40
CA VAL A 131 23.80 15.16 -5.97
C VAL A 131 25.23 15.00 -6.47
N ARG A 132 25.38 14.60 -7.73
CA ARG A 132 26.67 14.70 -8.40
C ARG A 132 26.95 16.19 -8.47
N GLU A 133 28.02 16.64 -7.81
CA GLU A 133 28.49 18.00 -8.00
C GLU A 133 28.61 18.26 -9.51
N PRO A 134 28.16 19.44 -10.00
CA PRO A 134 28.32 19.77 -11.40
C PRO A 134 29.80 19.64 -11.74
N ILE A 135 30.11 18.87 -12.79
CA ILE A 135 31.46 18.77 -13.33
C ILE A 135 31.87 20.20 -13.71
N ILE A 136 32.70 20.82 -12.88
CA ILE A 136 33.35 22.08 -13.23
C ILE A 136 34.34 21.69 -14.33
N LEU A 137 33.96 21.91 -15.59
CA LEU A 137 34.88 21.80 -16.71
C LEU A 137 36.01 22.81 -16.46
N SER A 138 37.22 22.30 -16.18
CA SER A 138 38.37 23.18 -16.09
C SER A 138 38.58 23.88 -17.44
N PRO A 139 39.00 25.16 -17.47
CA PRO A 139 39.20 25.91 -18.70
C PRO A 139 40.24 25.29 -19.66
N GLU A 140 41.03 24.32 -19.20
CA GLU A 140 42.12 23.70 -19.97
C GLU A 140 41.64 22.87 -21.16
N ILE A 141 40.41 22.34 -21.13
CA ILE A 141 39.87 21.50 -22.23
C ILE A 141 39.42 22.35 -23.43
N ALA A 142 39.12 23.64 -23.25
CA ALA A 142 38.59 24.50 -24.31
C ALA A 142 39.65 25.00 -25.31
N GLN A 143 40.94 24.75 -25.08
CA GLN A 143 42.05 25.23 -25.94
C GLN A 143 42.59 24.17 -26.93
N GLN A 144 41.95 23.01 -27.05
CA GLN A 144 42.40 21.93 -27.96
C GLN A 144 41.41 21.60 -29.09
N ALA A 145 40.48 22.50 -29.41
CA ALA A 145 39.57 22.38 -30.55
C ALA A 145 39.98 23.30 -31.72
#